data_AF-G3LL34-F1
#
_entry.id   AF-G3LL34-F1
#
_cell.length_a   1.000
_cell.length_b   1.000
_cell.length_c   1.000
_cell.angle_alpha   90.00
_cell.angle_beta   90.00
_cell.angle_gamma   90.00
#
_symmetry.space_group_name_H-M   'P 1'
#
loop_
_entity.id
_entity.type
_entity.pdbx_description
1 polymer ?
#
loop_
_entity_poly.entity_id
_entity_poly.type
_entity_poly.pdbx_seq_one_letter_code
_entity_poly.pdbx_strand_id
1 'polypeptide(L)'
;FGNAEHKATNKPLDQEPMLAARVYIEDGLCLLLEVDDIDRYLEFNQLPDRGHQLKQRRQSLLDSLADSLQLADPLAKNGQSRSHDDLLFLRIISLPKGRKLLTRYLELIFPGSDLMRIVCMAIFRHLRSLFGVLSSDLDIVKTTNKLAKVINLCIHDMELGSVSVCLA
;
A
#
# COMPACT_ATOMS: atom_id res chain seq x y z
N PHE A 1 10.44 -16.43 47.82
CA PHE A 1 9.22 -16.62 47.02
C PHE A 1 9.02 -15.35 46.21
N GLY A 2 9.10 -15.26 44.89
CA GLY A 2 9.07 -16.23 43.81
C GLY A 2 8.58 -15.43 42.60
N ASN A 3 9.56 -15.03 41.77
CA ASN A 3 9.48 -14.40 40.45
C ASN A 3 8.06 -14.17 39.86
N ALA A 4 7.62 -12.91 39.78
CA ALA A 4 6.50 -12.52 38.94
C ALA A 4 6.97 -12.55 37.47
N GLU A 5 6.97 -13.76 36.89
CA GLU A 5 7.07 -13.95 35.45
C GLU A 5 6.07 -13.02 34.77
N HIS A 6 6.59 -12.03 34.06
CA HIS A 6 5.84 -11.23 33.13
C HIS A 6 5.35 -12.16 32.02
N LYS A 7 4.21 -12.80 32.26
CA LYS A 7 3.50 -13.59 31.26
C LYS A 7 2.99 -12.61 30.23
N ALA A 8 3.81 -12.33 29.21
CA ALA A 8 3.43 -11.59 28.02
C ALA A 8 2.11 -12.19 27.54
N THR A 9 1.04 -11.46 27.79
CA THR A 9 -0.30 -11.89 27.40
C THR A 9 -0.33 -11.65 25.91
N ASN A 10 -0.04 -12.68 25.11
CA ASN A 10 -0.14 -12.62 23.65
C ASN A 10 -1.60 -12.37 23.30
N LYS A 11 -2.01 -11.11 23.29
CA LYS A 11 -3.34 -10.69 22.87
C LYS A 11 -3.44 -10.91 21.36
N PRO A 12 -4.59 -11.38 20.85
CA PRO A 12 -4.79 -11.49 19.41
C PRO A 12 -4.72 -10.11 18.76
N LEU A 13 -4.21 -10.05 17.52
CA LEU A 13 -4.01 -8.80 16.77
C LEU A 13 -5.29 -7.97 16.60
N ASP A 14 -6.46 -8.62 16.64
CA ASP A 14 -7.77 -7.95 16.62
C ASP A 14 -8.00 -7.04 17.84
N GLN A 15 -7.32 -7.31 18.95
CA GLN A 15 -7.35 -6.48 20.16
C GLN A 15 -6.25 -5.41 20.18
N GLU A 16 -5.31 -5.45 19.23
CA GLU A 16 -4.19 -4.53 19.11
C GLU A 16 -4.09 -3.94 17.69
N PRO A 17 -5.10 -3.17 17.25
CA PRO A 17 -5.25 -2.75 15.85
C PRO A 17 -4.07 -1.91 15.30
N MET A 18 -3.41 -1.14 16.16
CA MET A 18 -2.22 -0.38 15.79
C MET A 18 -0.97 -1.26 15.69
N LEU A 19 -0.87 -2.33 16.48
CA LEU A 19 0.19 -3.32 16.35
C LEU A 19 0.00 -4.10 15.04
N ALA A 20 -1.22 -4.54 14.76
CA ALA A 20 -1.57 -5.18 13.49
C ALA A 20 -1.17 -4.30 12.29
N ALA A 21 -1.55 -3.01 12.30
CA ALA A 21 -1.17 -2.09 11.24
C ALA A 21 0.36 -1.99 11.05
N ARG A 22 1.14 -2.00 12.15
CA ARG A 22 2.61 -1.99 12.07
C ARG A 22 3.16 -3.28 11.47
N VAL A 23 2.61 -4.43 11.83
CA VAL A 23 2.99 -5.73 11.25
C VAL A 23 2.72 -5.72 9.74
N TYR A 24 1.51 -5.36 9.31
CA TYR A 24 1.17 -5.23 7.88
C TYR A 24 2.11 -4.27 7.13
N ILE A 25 2.53 -3.18 7.78
CA ILE A 25 3.48 -2.24 7.17
C ILE A 25 4.85 -2.89 6.94
N GLU A 26 5.40 -3.61 7.93
CA GLU A 26 6.70 -4.25 7.80
C GLU A 26 6.64 -5.41 6.79
N ASP A 27 5.58 -6.23 6.83
CA ASP A 27 5.36 -7.31 5.87
C ASP A 27 5.26 -6.77 4.43
N GLY A 28 4.51 -5.68 4.25
CA GLY A 28 4.41 -5.00 2.96
C GLY A 28 5.74 -4.43 2.46
N LEU A 29 6.54 -3.83 3.36
CA LEU A 29 7.87 -3.33 2.99
C LEU A 29 8.82 -4.46 2.60
N CYS A 30 8.81 -5.58 3.35
CA CYS A 30 9.58 -6.78 3.01
C CYS A 30 9.19 -7.33 1.63
N LEU A 31 7.89 -7.39 1.33
CA LEU A 31 7.40 -7.80 0.02
C LEU A 31 7.89 -6.87 -1.10
N LEU A 32 7.88 -5.55 -0.90
CA LEU A 32 8.38 -4.60 -1.90
C LEU A 32 9.89 -4.74 -2.16
N LEU A 33 10.68 -5.18 -1.17
CA LEU A 33 12.09 -5.51 -1.39
C LEU A 33 12.26 -6.70 -2.34
N GLU A 34 11.39 -7.71 -2.26
CA GLU A 34 11.40 -8.83 -3.20
C GLU A 34 11.05 -8.37 -4.63
N VAL A 35 10.12 -7.42 -4.77
CA VAL A 35 9.82 -6.77 -6.06
C VAL A 35 11.05 -6.03 -6.59
N ASP A 36 11.71 -5.21 -5.77
CA ASP A 36 12.94 -4.50 -6.14
C ASP A 36 14.05 -5.48 -6.58
N ASP A 37 14.18 -6.63 -5.91
CA ASP A 37 15.16 -7.66 -6.26
C ASP A 37 14.82 -8.37 -7.58
N ILE A 38 13.54 -8.64 -7.83
CA ILE A 38 13.08 -9.16 -9.13
C ILE A 38 13.38 -8.16 -10.25
N ASP A 39 13.09 -6.88 -10.04
CA ASP A 39 13.33 -5.83 -11.02
C ASP A 39 14.82 -5.69 -11.34
N ARG A 40 15.66 -5.66 -10.30
CA ARG A 40 17.12 -5.66 -10.46
C ARG A 40 17.58 -6.91 -11.21
N TYR A 41 17.07 -8.08 -10.86
CA TYR A 41 17.47 -9.32 -11.53
C TYR A 41 17.08 -9.35 -13.01
N LEU A 42 15.88 -8.87 -13.35
CA LEU A 42 15.40 -8.74 -14.73
C LEU A 42 16.20 -7.73 -15.56
N GLU A 43 16.66 -6.65 -14.95
CA GLU A 43 17.47 -5.62 -15.62
C GLU A 43 18.86 -6.13 -16.00
N PHE A 44 19.53 -6.85 -15.10
CA PHE A 44 20.94 -7.23 -15.28
C PHE A 44 21.17 -8.62 -15.89
N ASN A 45 20.15 -9.47 -16.01
CA ASN A 45 20.31 -10.84 -16.51
C ASN A 45 19.56 -11.09 -17.82
N GLN A 46 20.22 -11.77 -18.77
CA GLN A 46 19.55 -12.31 -19.95
C GLN A 46 18.89 -13.63 -19.58
N LEU A 47 17.57 -13.61 -19.43
CA LEU A 47 16.82 -14.78 -18.96
C LEU A 47 16.13 -15.54 -20.09
N PRO A 48 16.03 -16.88 -19.96
CA PRO A 48 15.12 -17.68 -20.77
C PRO A 48 13.69 -17.13 -20.68
N ASP A 49 12.95 -17.18 -21.79
CA ASP A 49 11.56 -16.69 -21.88
C ASP A 49 11.39 -15.20 -21.46
N ARG A 50 12.45 -14.40 -21.61
CA ARG A 50 12.49 -12.98 -21.21
C ARG A 50 12.07 -12.73 -19.75
N GLY A 51 12.25 -13.73 -18.88
CA GLY A 51 11.88 -13.66 -17.47
C GLY A 51 10.38 -13.62 -17.21
N HIS A 52 9.54 -14.20 -18.08
CA HIS A 52 8.07 -14.18 -17.93
C HIS A 52 7.59 -14.63 -16.55
N GLN A 53 8.12 -15.75 -16.03
CA GLN A 53 7.76 -16.26 -14.70
C GLN A 53 8.06 -15.26 -13.58
N LEU A 54 9.19 -14.55 -13.66
CA LEU A 54 9.55 -13.54 -12.67
C LEU A 54 8.65 -12.30 -12.78
N LYS A 55 8.28 -11.88 -13.99
CA LYS A 55 7.32 -10.79 -14.19
C LYS A 55 5.94 -11.13 -13.64
N GLN A 56 5.49 -12.38 -13.83
CA GLN A 56 4.23 -12.86 -13.26
C GLN A 56 4.29 -12.90 -11.72
N ARG A 57 5.41 -13.38 -11.14
CA ARG A 57 5.62 -13.34 -9.69
C ARG A 57 5.62 -11.91 -9.16
N ARG A 58 6.34 -11.00 -9.83
CA ARG A 58 6.36 -9.56 -9.50
C ARG A 58 4.96 -8.97 -9.42
N GLN A 59 4.11 -9.25 -10.42
CA GLN A 59 2.73 -8.77 -10.42
C GLN A 59 1.91 -9.39 -9.29
N SER A 60 2.03 -10.71 -9.07
CA SER A 60 1.35 -11.41 -7.97
C SER A 60 1.72 -10.88 -6.58
N LEU A 61 2.98 -10.47 -6.38
CA LEU A 61 3.40 -9.81 -5.15
C LEU A 61 2.68 -8.46 -4.99
N LEU A 62 2.64 -7.63 -6.03
CA LEU A 62 1.96 -6.34 -5.97
C LEU A 62 0.45 -6.49 -5.76
N ASP A 63 -0.19 -7.49 -6.37
CA ASP A 63 -1.61 -7.78 -6.18
C ASP A 63 -1.88 -8.27 -4.74
N SER A 64 -1.04 -9.17 -4.21
CA SER A 64 -1.20 -9.69 -2.84
C SER A 64 -0.96 -8.61 -1.76
N LEU A 65 -0.20 -7.57 -2.06
CA LEU A 65 -0.10 -6.39 -1.20
C LEU A 65 -1.42 -5.60 -1.16
N ALA A 66 -2.12 -5.43 -2.28
CA ALA A 66 -3.44 -4.80 -2.27
C ALA A 66 -4.44 -5.60 -1.42
N ASP A 67 -4.44 -6.93 -1.54
CA ASP A 67 -5.27 -7.81 -0.72
C ASP A 67 -4.95 -7.69 0.77
N SER A 68 -3.65 -7.67 1.12
CA SER A 68 -3.18 -7.51 2.50
C SER A 68 -3.58 -6.18 3.12
N LEU A 69 -3.58 -5.12 2.31
CA LEU A 69 -4.03 -3.77 2.68
C LEU A 69 -5.57 -3.62 2.60
N GLN A 70 -6.28 -4.69 2.21
CA GLN A 70 -7.73 -4.73 2.03
C GLN A 70 -8.25 -3.70 1.03
N LEU A 71 -7.47 -3.42 -0.01
CA LEU A 71 -7.85 -2.52 -1.10
C LEU A 71 -8.75 -3.28 -2.06
N ALA A 72 -10.04 -2.95 -2.06
CA ALA A 72 -11.01 -3.57 -2.97
C ALA A 72 -11.22 -2.68 -4.19
N ASP A 73 -11.49 -3.29 -5.35
CA ASP A 73 -11.97 -2.55 -6.52
C ASP A 73 -13.47 -2.25 -6.35
N PRO A 74 -13.86 -0.99 -6.11
CA PRO A 74 -15.27 -0.62 -5.97
C PRO A 74 -16.05 -0.75 -7.29
N LEU A 75 -15.38 -0.95 -8.43
CA LEU A 75 -16.02 -1.16 -9.73
C LEU A 75 -16.23 -2.64 -10.07
N ALA A 76 -15.77 -3.56 -9.22
CA ALA A 76 -15.95 -4.99 -9.44
C ALA A 76 -17.45 -5.34 -9.44
N LYS A 77 -17.95 -5.85 -10.57
CA LYS A 77 -19.38 -6.18 -10.79
C LYS A 77 -19.91 -7.32 -9.91
N ASN A 78 -19.05 -8.02 -9.19
CA ASN A 78 -19.45 -9.09 -8.29
C ASN A 78 -19.86 -8.45 -6.97
N GLY A 79 -21.16 -8.51 -6.65
CA GLY A 79 -21.86 -7.76 -5.58
C GLY A 79 -21.40 -7.94 -4.14
N GLN A 80 -20.15 -8.31 -3.90
CA GLN A 80 -19.44 -8.00 -2.67
C GLN A 80 -18.86 -6.58 -2.79
N SER A 81 -19.75 -5.58 -2.83
CA SER A 81 -19.43 -4.29 -2.22
C SER A 81 -19.21 -4.59 -0.74
N ARG A 82 -18.03 -5.13 -0.38
CA ARG A 82 -17.65 -5.30 1.02
C ARG A 82 -17.87 -3.93 1.62
N SER A 83 -18.69 -3.84 2.65
CA SER A 83 -18.75 -2.67 3.53
C SER A 83 -17.29 -2.28 3.76
N HIS A 84 -16.86 -1.21 3.10
CA HIS A 84 -15.44 -0.95 2.89
C HIS A 84 -14.95 -0.32 4.17
N ASP A 85 -14.70 -1.17 5.15
CA ASP A 85 -14.14 -0.74 6.40
C ASP A 85 -12.67 -0.42 6.13
N ASP A 86 -12.43 0.79 5.61
CA ASP A 86 -11.11 1.33 5.33
C ASP A 86 -10.32 1.57 6.63
N LEU A 87 -10.78 1.08 7.79
CA LEU A 87 -10.13 1.16 9.09
C LEU A 87 -8.68 0.69 9.05
N LEU A 88 -8.38 -0.43 8.38
CA LEU A 88 -6.99 -0.90 8.28
C LEU A 88 -6.16 0.10 7.47
N PHE A 89 -6.66 0.51 6.30
CA PHE A 89 -5.99 1.49 5.45
C PHE A 89 -5.76 2.82 6.19
N LEU A 90 -6.78 3.35 6.87
CA LEU A 90 -6.74 4.54 7.72
C LEU A 90 -5.67 4.43 8.81
N ARG A 91 -5.58 3.28 9.50
CA ARG A 91 -4.52 3.04 10.50
C ARG A 91 -3.15 3.04 9.86
N ILE A 92 -2.98 2.42 8.70
CA ILE A 92 -1.72 2.39 7.98
C ILE A 92 -1.28 3.81 7.58
N ILE A 93 -2.17 4.60 6.96
CA ILE A 93 -1.83 5.97 6.52
C ILE A 93 -1.65 6.96 7.67
N SER A 94 -2.17 6.65 8.87
CA SER A 94 -1.91 7.43 10.07
C SER A 94 -0.45 7.33 10.54
N LEU A 95 0.26 6.26 10.16
CA LEU A 95 1.64 6.01 10.55
C LEU A 95 2.61 6.52 9.48
N PRO A 96 3.71 7.21 9.86
CA PRO A 96 4.69 7.71 8.89
C PRO A 96 5.30 6.61 8.01
N LYS A 97 5.56 5.42 8.57
CA LYS A 97 6.03 4.26 7.80
C LYS A 97 4.98 3.73 6.82
N GLY A 98 3.69 3.78 7.15
CA GLY A 98 2.63 3.40 6.22
C GLY A 98 2.53 4.34 5.02
N ARG A 99 2.76 5.65 5.23
CA ARG A 99 2.88 6.61 4.12
C ARG A 99 4.10 6.31 3.24
N LYS A 100 5.23 5.90 3.82
CA LYS A 100 6.42 5.44 3.07
C LYS A 100 6.13 4.17 2.28
N LEU A 101 5.43 3.19 2.87
CA LEU A 101 4.97 1.98 2.19
C LEU A 101 4.13 2.34 0.95
N LEU A 102 3.09 3.17 1.10
CA LEU A 102 2.27 3.60 -0.04
C LEU A 102 3.07 4.33 -1.11
N THR A 103 4.01 5.18 -0.70
CA THR A 103 4.89 5.89 -1.65
C THR A 103 5.69 4.89 -2.49
N ARG A 104 6.33 3.89 -1.85
CA ARG A 104 7.11 2.87 -2.56
C ARG A 104 6.23 1.96 -3.41
N TYR A 105 5.04 1.62 -2.91
CA TYR A 105 4.11 0.78 -3.65
C TYR A 105 3.67 1.45 -4.95
N LEU A 106 3.28 2.73 -4.91
CA LEU A 106 2.94 3.50 -6.10
C LEU A 106 4.11 3.66 -7.07
N GLU A 107 5.34 3.83 -6.57
CA GLU A 107 6.56 3.89 -7.40
C GLU A 107 6.83 2.57 -8.16
N LEU A 108 6.33 1.42 -7.68
CA LEU A 108 6.59 0.09 -8.25
C LEU A 108 5.43 -0.47 -9.09
N ILE A 109 4.22 0.06 -8.93
CA ILE A 109 3.05 -0.34 -9.73
C ILE A 109 3.23 0.12 -11.18
N PHE A 110 2.78 -0.71 -12.13
CA PHE A 110 2.82 -0.34 -13.54
C PHE A 110 1.88 0.85 -13.83
N PRO A 111 2.36 1.93 -14.49
CA PRO A 111 1.54 3.08 -14.83
C PRO A 111 0.30 2.70 -15.65
N GLY A 112 -0.84 3.31 -15.33
CA GLY A 112 -2.12 3.05 -16.02
C GLY A 112 -2.77 1.69 -15.73
N SER A 113 -2.21 0.86 -14.85
CA SER A 113 -2.82 -0.42 -14.46
C SER A 113 -4.08 -0.26 -13.60
N ASP A 114 -4.95 -1.27 -13.61
CA ASP A 114 -6.10 -1.35 -12.69
C ASP A 114 -5.68 -1.28 -11.23
N LEU A 115 -4.55 -1.90 -10.89
CA LEU A 115 -4.00 -1.84 -9.54
C LEU A 115 -3.68 -0.40 -9.12
N MET A 116 -3.07 0.39 -10.01
CA MET A 116 -2.80 1.81 -9.75
C MET A 116 -4.10 2.57 -9.50
N ARG A 117 -5.12 2.33 -10.32
CA ARG A 117 -6.46 2.92 -10.14
C ARG A 117 -7.03 2.55 -8.77
N ILE A 118 -7.04 1.27 -8.38
CA ILE A 118 -7.58 0.79 -7.10
C ILE A 118 -6.90 1.48 -5.91
N VAL A 119 -5.56 1.55 -5.92
CA VAL A 119 -4.79 2.21 -4.86
C VAL A 119 -5.09 3.71 -4.82
N CYS A 120 -5.16 4.38 -5.96
CA CYS A 120 -5.54 5.79 -6.04
C CYS A 120 -6.98 6.02 -5.54
N MET A 121 -7.96 5.18 -5.90
CA MET A 121 -9.32 5.29 -5.36
C MET A 121 -9.32 5.24 -3.82
N ALA A 122 -8.55 4.33 -3.22
CA ALA A 122 -8.42 4.28 -1.76
C ALA A 122 -7.79 5.54 -1.17
N ILE A 123 -6.75 6.08 -1.79
CA ILE A 123 -6.13 7.34 -1.38
C ILE A 123 -7.13 8.50 -1.48
N PHE A 124 -7.89 8.57 -2.58
CA PHE A 124 -8.82 9.67 -2.84
C PHE A 124 -9.98 9.71 -1.84
N ARG A 125 -10.49 8.53 -1.44
CA ARG A 125 -11.47 8.43 -0.34
C ARG A 125 -10.98 9.00 0.99
N HIS A 126 -9.65 9.01 1.20
CA HIS A 126 -9.03 9.40 2.49
C HIS A 126 -8.09 10.61 2.39
N LEU A 127 -8.27 11.49 1.40
CA LEU A 127 -7.42 12.69 1.21
C LEU A 127 -7.38 13.58 2.46
N ARG A 128 -8.52 13.75 3.14
CA ARG A 128 -8.59 14.54 4.37
C ARG A 128 -7.73 13.93 5.49
N SER A 129 -7.71 12.61 5.61
CA SER A 129 -6.90 11.90 6.61
C SER A 129 -5.40 11.99 6.30
N LEU A 130 -5.04 11.99 5.01
CA LEU A 130 -3.64 12.10 4.56
C LEU A 130 -3.09 13.53 4.63
N PHE A 131 -3.85 14.50 4.13
CA PHE A 131 -3.39 15.85 3.80
C PHE A 131 -4.14 16.97 4.53
N GLY A 132 -5.25 16.65 5.21
CA GLY A 132 -6.08 17.64 5.88
C GLY A 132 -5.56 18.10 7.25
N VAL A 133 -4.52 17.46 7.79
CA VAL A 133 -3.89 17.84 9.06
C VAL A 133 -2.46 18.27 8.83
N LEU A 134 -2.16 19.51 9.20
CA LEU A 134 -0.80 20.04 9.19
C LEU A 134 -0.03 19.52 10.40
N SER A 135 1.17 18.98 10.16
CA SER A 135 2.09 18.57 11.22
C SER A 135 3.22 19.60 11.35
N SER A 136 3.63 19.91 12.57
CA SER A 136 4.85 20.68 12.84
C SER A 136 6.13 19.83 12.73
N ASP A 137 5.98 18.50 12.64
CA ASP A 137 7.08 17.56 12.46
C ASP A 137 7.56 17.56 11.00
N LEU A 138 8.81 17.97 10.79
CA LEU A 138 9.42 18.11 9.47
C LEU A 138 9.51 16.76 8.72
N ASP A 139 9.73 15.65 9.41
CA ASP A 139 9.85 14.33 8.77
C ASP A 139 8.49 13.84 8.29
N ILE A 140 7.43 14.11 9.05
CA ILE A 140 6.05 13.84 8.64
C ILE A 140 5.68 14.69 7.42
N VAL A 141 6.01 15.98 7.43
CA VAL A 141 5.79 16.89 6.29
C VAL A 141 6.54 16.40 5.05
N LYS A 142 7.83 16.05 5.19
CA LYS A 142 8.65 15.54 4.07
C LYS A 142 8.08 14.26 3.48
N THR A 143 7.67 13.32 4.32
CA THR A 143 7.06 12.05 3.89
C THR A 143 5.73 12.29 3.17
N THR A 144 4.89 13.17 3.70
CA THR A 144 3.58 13.51 3.13
C THR A 144 3.73 14.22 1.78
N ASN A 145 4.69 15.16 1.68
CA ASN A 145 5.00 15.84 0.42
C ASN A 145 5.56 14.88 -0.64
N LYS A 146 6.38 13.90 -0.24
CA LYS A 146 6.85 12.87 -1.18
C LYS A 146 5.67 12.05 -1.71
N LEU A 147 4.79 11.59 -0.81
CA LEU A 147 3.60 10.83 -1.20
C LEU A 147 2.71 11.63 -2.16
N ALA A 148 2.46 12.92 -1.87
CA ALA A 148 1.68 13.79 -2.76
C ALA A 148 2.28 13.91 -4.16
N LYS A 149 3.61 14.04 -4.27
CA LYS A 149 4.31 14.09 -5.56
C LYS A 149 4.14 12.80 -6.36
N VAL A 150 4.27 11.64 -5.69
CA VAL A 150 4.09 10.34 -6.36
C VAL A 150 2.65 10.15 -6.82
N ILE A 151 1.66 10.50 -5.98
CA ILE A 151 0.25 10.47 -6.37
C ILE A 151 0.00 11.35 -7.60
N ASN A 152 0.57 12.56 -7.64
CA ASN A 152 0.44 13.44 -8.80
C ASN A 152 0.98 12.80 -10.08
N LEU A 153 2.14 12.14 -10.02
CA LEU A 153 2.70 11.39 -11.15
C LEU A 153 1.77 10.26 -11.59
N CYS A 154 1.24 9.46 -10.65
CA CYS A 154 0.29 8.40 -10.97
C CYS A 154 -0.97 8.94 -11.66
N ILE A 155 -1.51 10.08 -11.21
CA ILE A 155 -2.69 10.70 -11.83
C ILE A 155 -2.39 11.15 -13.27
N HIS A 156 -1.19 11.66 -13.54
CA HIS A 156 -0.78 12.05 -14.89
C HIS A 156 -0.68 10.88 -15.86
N ASP A 157 -0.33 9.68 -15.35
CA ASP A 157 -0.22 8.47 -16.16
C ASP A 157 -1.56 7.72 -16.31
N MET A 158 -2.64 8.20 -15.69
CA MET A 158 -3.97 7.60 -15.78
C MET A 158 -4.79 8.15 -16.94
N GLU A 159 -5.64 7.31 -17.52
CA GLU A 159 -6.69 7.75 -18.43
C GLU A 159 -7.73 8.62 -17.69
N LEU A 160 -8.32 9.59 -18.39
CA LEU A 160 -9.29 10.52 -17.83
C LEU A 160 -10.49 9.80 -17.17
N GLY A 161 -10.93 8.68 -17.74
CA GLY A 161 -11.99 7.84 -17.17
C GLY A 161 -11.61 7.30 -15.78
N SER A 162 -10.38 6.79 -15.62
CA SER A 162 -9.86 6.30 -14.34
C SER A 162 -9.74 7.40 -13.31
N VAL A 163 -9.28 8.60 -13.70
CA VAL A 163 -9.22 9.77 -12.81
C VAL A 163 -10.61 10.21 -12.37
N SER A 164 -11.57 10.27 -13.29
CA SER A 164 -12.96 10.62 -12.99
C SER A 164 -13.57 9.66 -11.96
N VAL A 165 -13.24 8.38 -12.04
CA VAL A 165 -13.73 7.37 -11.10
C VAL A 165 -13.05 7.49 -9.73
N CYS A 166 -11.78 7.88 -9.67
CA CYS A 166 -11.11 8.15 -8.38
C CYS A 166 -11.73 9.34 -7.62
N LEU A 167 -12.36 10.28 -8.33
CA LEU A 167 -12.95 11.49 -7.76
C LEU A 167 -14.45 11.37 -7.43
N ALA A 168 -15.12 10.32 -7.91
CA ALA A 168 -16.56 10.10 -7.75
C ALA A 168 -16.92 9.57 -6.36
#